data_AF-A0A0J0V0M7-F1
#
_entry.id   AF-A0A0J0V0M7-F1
#
_cell.length_a   1.000
_cell.length_b   1.000
_cell.length_c   1.000
_cell.angle_alpha   90.00
_cell.angle_beta   90.00
_cell.angle_gamma   90.00
#
_symmetry.space_group_name_H-M   'P 1'
#
loop_
_entity.id
_entity.type
_entity.pdbx_description
1 polymer ?
#
loop_
_entity_poly.entity_id
_entity_poly.type
_entity_poly.pdbx_seq_one_letter_code
_entity_poly.pdbx_strand_id
1 'polypeptide(L)'
;MALDVTTKDCTALSDSELAEMADICADGGHCYGVGELSKQVDIWVLVTLVREGNLLRGFSFSTLERIGGTPCILLGVAAVKRTSKRDATLRALIGDNFRRALMAFPDEDVLLGTRMSDAGALEGFRLLTDIVPRPEHKPSGEERAWGRRLVKRFGIESNRYNDKVFTITGDGSPPLVLDHESLKPETIEVAVAAQFTHLDGSRGDCVVVCGWAMAEELLKHG
;
A
#
# COMPACT_ATOMS: atom_id res chain seq x y z
N MET A 1 -19.72 -15.08 -2.86
CA MET A 1 -20.55 -13.85 -2.95
C MET A 1 -19.75 -12.77 -3.67
N ALA A 2 -20.38 -11.68 -4.09
CA ALA A 2 -19.68 -10.52 -4.65
C ALA A 2 -18.84 -9.82 -3.56
N LEU A 3 -17.79 -9.13 -3.98
CA LEU A 3 -17.02 -8.26 -3.10
C LEU A 3 -17.75 -6.93 -2.96
N ASP A 4 -17.85 -6.43 -1.73
CA ASP A 4 -18.35 -5.11 -1.39
C ASP A 4 -17.20 -4.26 -0.85
N VAL A 5 -17.12 -3.00 -1.28
CA VAL A 5 -16.03 -2.10 -0.89
C VAL A 5 -16.61 -0.84 -0.28
N THR A 6 -16.16 -0.52 0.93
CA THR A 6 -16.57 0.68 1.65
C THR A 6 -15.34 1.46 2.09
N THR A 7 -15.41 2.78 2.03
CA THR A 7 -14.37 3.66 2.58
C THR A 7 -15.03 4.69 3.48
N LYS A 8 -14.44 4.89 4.65
CA LYS A 8 -14.90 5.81 5.68
C LYS A 8 -13.71 6.47 6.37
N ASP A 9 -14.01 7.44 7.21
CA ASP A 9 -13.01 8.05 8.09
C ASP A 9 -12.49 7.02 9.11
N CYS A 10 -11.19 7.03 9.39
CA CYS A 10 -10.57 6.13 10.36
C CYS A 10 -11.23 6.21 11.74
N THR A 11 -11.66 7.40 12.17
CA THR A 11 -12.31 7.61 13.47
C THR A 11 -13.67 6.93 13.59
N ALA A 12 -14.24 6.48 12.47
CA ALA A 12 -15.49 5.71 12.41
C ALA A 12 -15.27 4.17 12.42
N LEU A 13 -14.05 3.71 12.68
CA LEU A 13 -13.78 2.29 12.93
C LEU A 13 -14.28 1.89 14.32
N SER A 14 -14.97 0.76 14.39
CA SER A 14 -15.31 0.13 15.66
C SER A 14 -14.18 -0.80 16.14
N ASP A 15 -14.16 -1.05 17.44
CA ASP A 15 -13.26 -2.06 18.03
C ASP A 15 -13.44 -3.45 17.39
N SER A 16 -14.66 -3.79 16.98
CA SER A 16 -14.94 -5.05 16.31
C SER A 16 -14.30 -5.13 14.92
N GLU A 17 -14.29 -4.02 14.16
CA GLU A 17 -13.62 -3.99 12.86
C GLU A 17 -12.11 -4.05 13.02
N LEU A 18 -11.53 -3.38 14.03
CA LEU A 18 -10.10 -3.48 14.34
C LEU A 18 -9.70 -4.92 14.74
N ALA A 19 -10.56 -5.62 15.48
CA ALA A 19 -10.37 -7.04 15.79
C ALA A 19 -10.40 -7.91 14.53
N GLU A 20 -11.39 -7.72 13.65
CA GLU A 20 -11.45 -8.44 12.36
C GLU A 20 -10.22 -8.17 11.48
N MET A 21 -9.70 -6.93 11.48
CA MET A 21 -8.47 -6.58 10.77
C MET A 21 -7.25 -7.32 11.35
N ALA A 22 -7.12 -7.36 12.68
CA ALA A 22 -6.05 -8.11 13.32
C ALA A 22 -6.15 -9.61 13.02
N ASP A 23 -7.37 -10.17 12.99
CA ASP A 23 -7.61 -11.58 12.66
C ASP A 23 -7.13 -11.90 11.23
N ILE A 24 -7.38 -11.03 10.24
CA ILE A 24 -6.88 -11.29 8.88
C ILE A 24 -5.35 -11.24 8.79
N CYS A 25 -4.70 -10.44 9.63
CA CYS A 25 -3.24 -10.31 9.71
C CYS A 25 -2.60 -11.49 10.46
N ALA A 26 -3.31 -12.05 11.45
CA ALA A 26 -2.87 -13.24 12.17
C ALA A 26 -2.94 -14.52 11.30
N ASP A 27 -3.92 -14.58 10.39
CA ASP A 27 -4.12 -15.71 9.47
C ASP A 27 -3.10 -15.75 8.30
N GLY A 28 -2.18 -14.78 8.22
CA GLY A 28 -1.08 -14.75 7.26
C GLY A 28 -0.54 -13.34 7.01
N GLY A 29 0.74 -13.27 6.60
CA GLY A 29 1.44 -12.01 6.35
C GLY A 29 2.07 -11.44 7.63
N HIS A 30 2.00 -10.13 7.80
CA HIS A 30 2.54 -9.43 8.97
C HIS A 30 1.48 -9.37 10.09
N CYS A 31 1.76 -10.00 11.23
CA CYS A 31 0.80 -10.14 12.35
C CYS A 31 0.53 -8.82 13.11
N TYR A 32 -0.06 -7.82 12.46
CA TYR A 32 -0.46 -6.59 13.12
C TYR A 32 -1.58 -6.86 14.12
N GLY A 33 -1.29 -6.66 15.41
CA GLY A 33 -2.31 -6.73 16.45
C GLY A 33 -3.20 -5.49 16.49
N VAL A 34 -4.33 -5.59 17.19
CA VAL A 34 -5.29 -4.48 17.39
C VAL A 34 -4.59 -3.22 17.89
N GLY A 35 -3.63 -3.34 18.82
CA GLY A 35 -2.90 -2.18 19.34
C GLY A 35 -2.07 -1.45 18.30
N GLU A 36 -1.53 -2.14 17.28
CA GLU A 36 -0.78 -1.49 16.20
C GLU A 36 -1.73 -0.84 15.19
N LEU A 37 -2.81 -1.53 14.83
CA LEU A 37 -3.84 -1.02 13.93
C LEU A 37 -4.58 0.19 14.53
N SER A 38 -4.78 0.21 15.85
CA SER A 38 -5.36 1.36 16.56
C SER A 38 -4.48 2.61 16.44
N LYS A 39 -3.15 2.48 16.39
CA LYS A 39 -2.27 3.64 16.15
C LYS A 39 -2.42 4.16 14.72
N GLN A 40 -2.71 3.28 13.76
CA GLN A 40 -2.92 3.67 12.37
C GLN A 40 -4.17 4.55 12.21
N VAL A 41 -5.18 4.37 13.08
CA VAL A 41 -6.37 5.23 13.11
C VAL A 41 -6.01 6.70 13.35
N ASP A 42 -5.02 6.98 14.19
CA ASP A 42 -4.58 8.34 14.51
C ASP A 42 -3.63 8.94 13.45
N ILE A 43 -3.02 8.10 12.61
CA ILE A 43 -2.03 8.50 11.61
C ILE A 43 -2.68 8.76 10.24
N TRP A 44 -3.71 7.99 9.89
CA TRP A 44 -4.34 8.00 8.57
C TRP A 44 -5.77 8.55 8.62
N VAL A 45 -6.24 9.13 7.53
CA VAL A 45 -7.57 9.76 7.47
C VAL A 45 -8.65 8.78 7.05
N LEU A 46 -8.35 7.91 6.08
CA LEU A 46 -9.32 7.01 5.47
C LEU A 46 -8.98 5.56 5.76
N VAL A 47 -10.03 4.76 5.88
CA VAL A 47 -9.94 3.31 5.87
C VAL A 47 -10.87 2.73 4.80
N THR A 48 -10.33 1.84 3.98
CA THR A 48 -11.08 1.04 3.00
C THR A 48 -11.20 -0.38 3.49
N LEU A 49 -12.42 -0.92 3.45
CA LEU A 49 -12.75 -2.29 3.81
C LEU A 49 -13.33 -3.01 2.60
N VAL A 50 -12.77 -4.18 2.29
CA VAL A 50 -13.30 -5.10 1.27
C VAL A 50 -13.90 -6.31 1.98
N ARG A 51 -15.21 -6.52 1.80
CA ARG A 51 -15.96 -7.62 2.41
C ARG A 51 -16.50 -8.57 1.35
N GLU A 52 -16.65 -9.83 1.73
CA GLU A 52 -17.44 -10.83 1.00
C GLU A 52 -18.58 -11.29 1.91
N GLY A 53 -19.79 -10.76 1.68
CA GLY A 53 -20.86 -10.87 2.67
C GLY A 53 -20.42 -10.18 3.97
N ASN A 54 -20.46 -10.90 5.09
CA ASN A 54 -20.03 -10.34 6.38
C ASN A 54 -18.53 -10.48 6.65
N LEU A 55 -17.80 -11.25 5.82
CA LEU A 55 -16.40 -11.58 6.09
C LEU A 55 -15.47 -10.51 5.54
N LEU A 56 -14.62 -9.94 6.39
CA LEU A 56 -13.54 -9.07 5.94
C LEU A 56 -12.53 -9.88 5.10
N ARG A 57 -12.15 -9.31 3.96
CA ARG A 57 -11.17 -9.88 3.02
C ARG A 57 -9.96 -8.99 2.83
N GLY A 58 -10.15 -7.68 2.92
CA GLY A 58 -9.08 -6.71 2.67
C GLY A 58 -9.28 -5.39 3.41
N PHE A 59 -8.15 -4.85 3.81
CA PHE A 59 -7.84 -3.61 4.47
C PHE A 59 -7.01 -2.55 3.76
N SER A 60 -7.31 -1.26 3.85
CA SER A 60 -6.25 -0.24 3.73
C SER A 60 -6.50 1.01 4.55
N PHE A 61 -5.48 1.48 5.25
CA PHE A 61 -5.38 2.84 5.77
C PHE A 61 -4.71 3.74 4.73
N SER A 62 -5.31 4.88 4.45
CA SER A 62 -4.74 5.84 3.50
C SER A 62 -5.07 7.29 3.84
N THR A 63 -4.30 8.20 3.23
CA THR A 63 -4.59 9.64 3.24
C THR A 63 -4.49 10.16 1.81
N LEU A 64 -5.47 10.97 1.42
CA LEU A 64 -5.41 11.79 0.21
C LEU A 64 -4.90 13.17 0.59
N GLU A 65 -3.73 13.56 0.09
CA GLU A 65 -3.15 14.87 0.38
C GLU A 65 -2.38 15.44 -0.81
N ARG A 66 -1.95 16.71 -0.70
CA ARG A 66 -1.01 17.31 -1.64
C ARG A 66 0.37 17.42 -1.02
N ILE A 67 1.37 16.83 -1.67
CA ILE A 67 2.78 16.98 -1.27
C ILE A 67 3.45 17.94 -2.25
N GLY A 68 3.71 19.17 -1.80
CA GLY A 68 4.31 20.20 -2.66
C GLY A 68 3.42 20.58 -3.85
N GLY A 69 2.10 20.47 -3.70
CA GLY A 69 1.11 20.75 -4.75
C GLY A 69 0.63 19.52 -5.52
N THR A 70 1.43 18.45 -5.59
CA THR A 70 1.08 17.21 -6.29
C THR A 70 0.06 16.39 -5.51
N PRO A 71 -1.09 16.01 -6.11
CA PRO A 71 -2.04 15.05 -5.54
C PRO A 71 -1.39 13.70 -5.23
N CYS A 72 -1.63 13.18 -4.04
CA CYS A 72 -1.05 11.92 -3.59
C CYS A 72 -2.10 11.04 -2.91
N ILE A 73 -2.08 9.74 -3.21
CA ILE A 73 -2.61 8.69 -2.36
C ILE A 73 -1.44 8.14 -1.55
N LEU A 74 -1.47 8.33 -0.24
CA LEU A 74 -0.55 7.67 0.67
C LEU A 74 -1.20 6.45 1.25
N LEU A 75 -0.77 5.27 0.82
CA LEU A 75 -1.26 4.00 1.33
C LEU A 75 -0.35 3.56 2.48
N GLY A 76 -0.85 3.67 3.70
CA GLY A 76 -0.08 3.50 4.92
C GLY A 76 0.19 2.04 5.30
N VAL A 77 -0.88 1.35 5.65
CA VAL A 77 -0.91 -0.08 5.99
C VAL A 77 -2.10 -0.69 5.27
N ALA A 78 -1.90 -1.81 4.61
CA ALA A 78 -2.97 -2.56 3.96
C ALA A 78 -2.69 -4.05 4.09
N ALA A 79 -3.75 -4.86 4.16
CA ALA A 79 -3.60 -6.31 4.22
C ALA A 79 -4.72 -6.99 3.44
N VAL A 80 -4.35 -8.05 2.72
CA VAL A 80 -5.29 -8.89 1.96
C VAL A 80 -5.26 -10.31 2.50
N LYS A 81 -6.40 -10.83 2.95
CA LYS A 81 -6.51 -12.18 3.50
C LYS A 81 -6.07 -13.22 2.47
N ARG A 82 -5.19 -14.15 2.87
CA ARG A 82 -4.60 -15.19 2.01
C ARG A 82 -5.63 -16.26 1.63
N THR A 83 -6.46 -15.95 0.65
CA THR A 83 -7.49 -16.83 0.09
C THR A 83 -7.32 -16.95 -1.43
N SER A 84 -8.09 -17.83 -2.08
CA SER A 84 -8.15 -17.92 -3.54
C SER A 84 -8.75 -16.68 -4.22
N LYS A 85 -9.24 -15.68 -3.46
CA LYS A 85 -9.79 -14.42 -3.96
C LYS A 85 -8.87 -13.22 -3.75
N ARG A 86 -7.66 -13.40 -3.20
CA ARG A 86 -6.78 -12.28 -2.82
C ARG A 86 -6.49 -11.29 -3.95
N ASP A 87 -6.24 -11.74 -5.18
CA ASP A 87 -6.02 -10.83 -6.31
C ASP A 87 -7.26 -9.98 -6.63
N ALA A 88 -8.47 -10.58 -6.53
CA ALA A 88 -9.71 -9.85 -6.74
C ALA A 88 -9.97 -8.85 -5.61
N THR A 89 -9.63 -9.21 -4.38
CA THR A 89 -9.69 -8.33 -3.21
C THR A 89 -8.71 -7.17 -3.33
N LEU A 90 -7.45 -7.42 -3.74
CA LEU A 90 -6.47 -6.36 -3.98
C LEU A 90 -6.95 -5.38 -5.05
N ARG A 91 -7.45 -5.88 -6.18
CA ARG A 91 -8.00 -5.02 -7.24
C ARG A 91 -9.15 -4.16 -6.75
N ALA A 92 -10.07 -4.73 -5.95
CA ALA A 92 -11.19 -3.99 -5.38
C ALA A 92 -10.72 -2.91 -4.39
N LEU A 93 -9.74 -3.24 -3.54
CA LEU A 93 -9.15 -2.35 -2.54
C LEU A 93 -8.43 -1.15 -3.19
N ILE A 94 -7.52 -1.41 -4.13
CA ILE A 94 -6.79 -0.35 -4.83
C ILE A 94 -7.73 0.45 -5.74
N GLY A 95 -8.69 -0.23 -6.37
CA GLY A 95 -9.69 0.42 -7.21
C GLY A 95 -10.55 1.45 -6.46
N ASP A 96 -10.95 1.20 -5.21
CA ASP A 96 -11.65 2.22 -4.43
C ASP A 96 -10.72 3.36 -4.01
N ASN A 97 -9.45 3.10 -3.69
CA ASN A 97 -8.49 4.19 -3.43
C ASN A 97 -8.34 5.11 -4.66
N PHE A 98 -8.28 4.58 -5.88
CA PHE A 98 -8.30 5.38 -7.10
C PHE A 98 -9.61 6.12 -7.31
N ARG A 99 -10.75 5.49 -7.03
CA ARG A 99 -12.06 6.17 -7.08
C ARG A 99 -12.11 7.35 -6.11
N ARG A 100 -11.59 7.19 -4.88
CA ARG A 100 -11.52 8.29 -3.91
C ARG A 100 -10.58 9.40 -4.37
N ALA A 101 -9.46 9.05 -4.98
CA ALA A 101 -8.54 10.02 -5.55
C ALA A 101 -9.19 10.81 -6.70
N LEU A 102 -9.88 10.15 -7.63
CA LEU A 102 -10.63 10.82 -8.70
C LEU A 102 -11.65 11.83 -8.14
N MET A 103 -12.38 11.45 -7.09
CA MET A 103 -13.35 12.36 -6.46
C MET A 103 -12.68 13.56 -5.76
N ALA A 104 -11.48 13.38 -5.20
CA ALA A 104 -10.76 14.42 -4.47
C ALA A 104 -9.92 15.34 -5.38
N PHE A 105 -9.41 14.78 -6.48
CA PHE A 105 -8.47 15.40 -7.41
C PHE A 105 -8.95 15.16 -8.85
N PRO A 106 -10.10 15.74 -9.24
CA PRO A 106 -10.64 15.55 -10.58
C PRO A 106 -9.68 16.10 -11.63
N ASP A 107 -9.52 15.36 -12.74
CA ASP A 107 -8.71 15.74 -13.90
C ASP A 107 -7.20 15.95 -13.62
N GLU A 108 -6.67 15.39 -12.52
CA GLU A 108 -5.26 15.50 -12.16
C GLU A 108 -4.56 14.13 -12.13
N ASP A 109 -3.27 14.14 -12.46
CA ASP A 109 -2.40 12.98 -12.24
C ASP A 109 -2.11 12.85 -10.73
N VAL A 110 -2.21 11.62 -10.23
CA VAL A 110 -2.09 11.34 -8.79
C VAL A 110 -0.96 10.37 -8.53
N LEU A 111 -0.04 10.73 -7.64
CA LEU A 111 1.00 9.82 -7.17
C LEU A 111 0.41 8.84 -6.15
N LEU A 112 0.52 7.53 -6.38
CA LEU A 112 0.29 6.52 -5.34
C LEU A 112 1.63 6.11 -4.74
N GLY A 113 1.78 6.24 -3.42
CA GLY A 113 2.98 5.84 -2.68
C GLY A 113 2.66 4.91 -1.51
N THR A 114 3.46 3.86 -1.34
CA THR A 114 3.34 2.89 -0.23
C THR A 114 4.68 2.26 0.12
N ARG A 115 4.66 1.31 1.06
CA ARG A 115 5.78 0.42 1.38
C ARG A 115 5.37 -1.01 1.08
N MET A 116 6.31 -1.84 0.62
CA MET A 116 6.08 -3.24 0.25
C MET A 116 7.22 -4.11 0.78
N SER A 117 6.92 -5.32 1.25
CA SER A 117 7.93 -6.31 1.63
C SER A 117 7.96 -7.53 0.69
N ASP A 118 6.99 -7.62 -0.23
CA ASP A 118 6.85 -8.72 -1.18
C ASP A 118 6.53 -8.17 -2.57
N ALA A 119 7.06 -8.82 -3.61
CA ALA A 119 6.88 -8.40 -5.00
C ALA A 119 5.43 -8.56 -5.48
N GLY A 120 4.64 -9.46 -4.88
CA GLY A 120 3.23 -9.66 -5.19
C GLY A 120 2.42 -8.39 -5.01
N ALA A 121 2.76 -7.53 -4.04
CA ALA A 121 2.07 -6.27 -3.80
C ALA A 121 2.09 -5.31 -5.01
N LEU A 122 3.06 -5.44 -5.92
CA LEU A 122 3.12 -4.67 -7.18
C LEU A 122 1.97 -5.01 -8.14
N GLU A 123 1.24 -6.11 -7.95
CA GLU A 123 0.01 -6.40 -8.71
C GLU A 123 -1.07 -5.32 -8.50
N GLY A 124 -1.03 -4.61 -7.36
CA GLY A 124 -1.88 -3.45 -7.10
C GLY A 124 -1.49 -2.23 -7.94
N PHE A 125 -0.28 -2.18 -8.48
CA PHE A 125 0.29 -1.01 -9.16
C PHE A 125 0.18 -1.13 -10.69
N ARG A 126 -0.55 -2.13 -11.22
CA ARG A 126 -0.63 -2.42 -12.66
C ARG A 126 -1.18 -1.29 -13.54
N LEU A 127 -1.91 -0.34 -12.97
CA LEU A 127 -2.44 0.83 -13.68
C LEU A 127 -1.51 2.05 -13.60
N LEU A 128 -0.45 1.97 -12.79
CA LEU A 128 0.47 3.10 -12.62
C LEU A 128 1.54 3.11 -13.71
N THR A 129 1.96 4.31 -14.07
CA THR A 129 3.13 4.56 -14.90
C THR A 129 4.32 4.98 -14.04
N ASP A 130 5.51 4.89 -14.62
CA ASP A 130 6.78 5.34 -14.01
C ASP A 130 7.00 4.86 -12.57
N ILE A 131 6.65 3.60 -12.30
CA ILE A 131 6.84 2.98 -10.99
C ILE A 131 8.33 3.03 -10.62
N VAL A 132 8.61 3.43 -9.38
CA VAL A 132 9.94 3.37 -8.78
C VAL A 132 9.89 2.71 -7.40
N PRO A 133 10.87 1.84 -7.07
CA PRO A 133 11.92 1.33 -7.96
C PRO A 133 11.38 0.38 -9.05
N ARG A 134 12.13 0.22 -10.14
CA ARG A 134 11.85 -0.77 -11.20
C ARG A 134 13.16 -1.33 -11.78
N PRO A 135 13.15 -2.55 -12.36
CA PRO A 135 14.36 -3.17 -12.92
C PRO A 135 15.04 -2.31 -13.99
N GLU A 136 16.37 -2.42 -14.07
CA GLU A 136 17.23 -1.73 -15.05
C GLU A 136 17.08 -0.19 -15.10
N HIS A 137 16.43 0.40 -14.10
CA HIS A 137 16.25 1.84 -13.99
C HIS A 137 17.12 2.42 -12.89
N LYS A 138 17.83 3.51 -13.20
CA LYS A 138 18.57 4.29 -12.21
C LYS A 138 17.71 5.48 -11.77
N PRO A 139 17.29 5.55 -10.49
CA PRO A 139 16.45 6.64 -10.02
C PRO A 139 17.10 8.02 -10.20
N SER A 140 16.34 8.92 -10.81
CA SER A 140 16.64 10.35 -10.98
C SER A 140 16.65 11.10 -9.64
N GLY A 141 17.11 12.35 -9.65
CA GLY A 141 17.10 13.20 -8.46
C GLY A 141 15.67 13.47 -7.93
N GLU A 142 14.69 13.55 -8.83
CA GLU A 142 13.29 13.77 -8.50
C GLU A 142 12.64 12.53 -7.90
N GLU A 143 12.81 11.35 -8.50
CA GLU A 143 12.30 10.09 -7.95
C GLU A 143 12.87 9.84 -6.54
N ARG A 144 14.17 10.13 -6.33
CA ARG A 144 14.80 10.05 -5.00
C ARG A 144 14.20 11.07 -4.03
N ALA A 145 13.84 12.26 -4.50
CA ALA A 145 13.16 13.26 -3.68
C ALA A 145 11.76 12.81 -3.28
N TRP A 146 11.02 12.15 -4.17
CA TRP A 146 9.74 11.53 -3.86
C TRP A 146 9.87 10.45 -2.79
N GLY A 147 10.83 9.54 -2.92
CA GLY A 147 11.11 8.55 -1.89
C GLY A 147 11.36 9.18 -0.51
N ARG A 148 12.17 10.25 -0.43
CA ARG A 148 12.41 10.98 0.83
C ARG A 148 11.14 11.65 1.39
N ARG A 149 10.27 12.20 0.54
CA ARG A 149 8.99 12.81 0.96
C ARG A 149 8.06 11.74 1.53
N LEU A 150 7.94 10.60 0.86
CA LEU A 150 7.12 9.47 1.30
C LEU A 150 7.60 8.91 2.64
N VAL A 151 8.90 8.67 2.79
CA VAL A 151 9.53 8.22 4.04
C VAL A 151 9.20 9.14 5.21
N LYS A 152 9.25 10.46 5.00
CA LYS A 152 8.86 11.45 6.02
C LYS A 152 7.38 11.33 6.39
N ARG A 153 6.49 11.10 5.42
CA ARG A 153 5.05 10.91 5.66
C ARG A 153 4.72 9.60 6.37
N PHE A 154 5.53 8.59 6.10
CA PHE A 154 5.47 7.29 6.76
C PHE A 154 6.06 7.28 8.18
N GLY A 155 6.55 8.41 8.69
CA GLY A 155 7.14 8.52 10.02
C GLY A 155 8.49 7.81 10.16
N ILE A 156 9.17 7.53 9.05
CA ILE A 156 10.44 6.81 9.04
C ILE A 156 11.60 7.81 9.13
N GLU A 157 12.56 7.53 10.02
CA GLU A 157 13.76 8.34 10.16
C GLU A 157 14.64 8.26 8.90
N SER A 158 15.23 9.40 8.50
CA SER A 158 15.99 9.48 7.24
C SER A 158 17.26 8.62 7.22
N ASN A 159 17.86 8.33 8.38
CA ASN A 159 19.02 7.45 8.54
C ASN A 159 18.69 5.97 8.22
N ARG A 160 17.41 5.58 8.25
CA ARG A 160 16.95 4.23 7.93
C ARG A 160 16.60 4.06 6.45
N TYR A 161 16.63 5.12 5.66
CA TYR A 161 16.22 5.08 4.25
C TYR A 161 17.39 5.24 3.29
N ASN A 162 17.55 4.27 2.40
CA ASN A 162 18.50 4.35 1.28
C ASN A 162 17.79 4.76 0.00
N ASP A 163 17.92 6.03 -0.38
CA ASP A 163 17.25 6.60 -1.54
C ASP A 163 17.74 6.09 -2.90
N LYS A 164 18.87 5.36 -2.97
CA LYS A 164 19.37 4.80 -4.24
C LYS A 164 18.64 3.52 -4.63
N VAL A 165 18.17 2.77 -3.64
CA VAL A 165 17.50 1.47 -3.81
C VAL A 165 16.13 1.43 -3.13
N PHE A 166 15.66 2.59 -2.65
CA PHE A 166 14.34 2.80 -2.05
C PHE A 166 14.02 1.90 -0.85
N THR A 167 15.06 1.39 -0.18
CA THR A 167 14.92 0.45 0.94
C THR A 167 14.90 1.18 2.26
N ILE A 168 13.97 0.80 3.13
CA ILE A 168 13.92 1.14 4.54
C ILE A 168 14.52 -0.03 5.32
N THR A 169 15.55 0.23 6.12
CA THR A 169 16.08 -0.72 7.08
C THR A 169 15.15 -0.80 8.30
N GLY A 170 14.74 -2.00 8.64
CA GLY A 170 13.89 -2.36 9.76
C GLY A 170 14.58 -2.21 11.12
N ASP A 171 13.76 -2.08 12.16
CA ASP A 171 14.17 -1.93 13.56
C ASP A 171 13.85 -3.17 14.43
N GLY A 172 13.38 -4.25 13.81
CA GLY A 172 12.92 -5.47 14.47
C GLY A 172 11.39 -5.54 14.64
N SER A 173 10.67 -4.47 14.34
CA SER A 173 9.21 -4.46 14.34
C SER A 173 8.66 -4.94 12.99
N PRO A 174 7.45 -5.53 12.93
CA PRO A 174 6.77 -5.82 11.67
C PRO A 174 6.66 -4.56 10.79
N PRO A 175 7.03 -4.63 9.51
CA PRO A 175 7.03 -3.47 8.63
C PRO A 175 5.59 -3.08 8.30
N LEU A 176 5.26 -1.80 8.38
CA LEU A 176 3.93 -1.28 8.03
C LEU A 176 3.80 -1.13 6.50
N VAL A 177 3.27 -2.13 5.80
CA VAL A 177 3.28 -2.23 4.32
C VAL A 177 1.91 -2.50 3.70
N LEU A 178 1.84 -2.44 2.37
CA LEU A 178 0.82 -3.17 1.60
C LEU A 178 1.17 -4.67 1.60
N ASP A 179 0.48 -5.41 2.45
CA ASP A 179 0.68 -6.82 2.68
C ASP A 179 -0.19 -7.69 1.76
N HIS A 180 0.36 -8.03 0.60
CA HIS A 180 -0.25 -8.90 -0.40
C HIS A 180 0.77 -9.86 -1.00
N GLU A 181 0.36 -11.12 -1.17
CA GLU A 181 1.09 -12.16 -1.89
C GLU A 181 0.30 -12.60 -3.11
N SER A 182 0.98 -12.71 -4.25
CA SER A 182 0.37 -13.16 -5.50
C SER A 182 -0.21 -14.57 -5.37
N LEU A 183 -1.33 -14.86 -6.04
CA LEU A 183 -1.77 -16.25 -6.27
C LEU A 183 -0.86 -17.04 -7.21
N LYS A 184 -0.05 -16.33 -7.99
CA LYS A 184 0.82 -16.88 -9.04
C LYS A 184 2.21 -16.26 -8.95
N PRO A 185 2.94 -16.45 -7.84
CA PRO A 185 4.27 -15.87 -7.65
C PRO A 185 5.24 -16.25 -8.78
N GLU A 186 5.06 -17.40 -9.40
CA GLU A 186 5.84 -17.86 -10.56
C GLU A 186 5.66 -17.00 -11.83
N THR A 187 4.63 -16.16 -11.88
CA THR A 187 4.38 -15.24 -13.00
C THR A 187 5.01 -13.86 -12.79
N ILE A 188 5.53 -13.58 -11.59
CA ILE A 188 6.26 -12.35 -11.30
C ILE A 188 7.60 -12.41 -12.03
N GLU A 189 7.92 -11.36 -12.78
CA GLU A 189 9.20 -11.27 -13.48
C GLU A 189 10.37 -11.39 -12.49
N VAL A 190 11.36 -12.21 -12.83
CA VAL A 190 12.52 -12.48 -11.97
C VAL A 190 13.23 -11.20 -11.55
N ALA A 191 13.37 -10.24 -12.48
CA ALA A 191 14.01 -8.97 -12.19
C ALA A 191 13.19 -8.09 -11.23
N VAL A 192 11.85 -8.18 -11.28
CA VAL A 192 10.97 -7.49 -10.32
C VAL A 192 11.08 -8.13 -8.93
N ALA A 193 11.04 -9.46 -8.85
CA ALA A 193 11.21 -10.20 -7.60
C ALA A 193 12.59 -9.95 -6.97
N ALA A 194 13.65 -9.82 -7.79
CA ALA A 194 15.00 -9.55 -7.34
C ALA A 194 15.12 -8.27 -6.49
N GLN A 195 14.25 -7.27 -6.72
CA GLN A 195 14.23 -6.01 -5.95
C GLN A 195 13.88 -6.18 -4.47
N PHE A 196 13.41 -7.35 -4.05
CA PHE A 196 13.01 -7.64 -2.67
C PHE A 196 13.95 -8.64 -1.98
N THR A 197 14.87 -9.27 -2.73
CA THR A 197 15.69 -10.38 -2.23
C THR A 197 16.72 -9.98 -1.16
N HIS A 198 17.09 -8.69 -1.11
CA HIS A 198 18.04 -8.17 -0.12
C HIS A 198 17.41 -7.76 1.20
N LEU A 199 16.08 -7.83 1.33
CA LEU A 199 15.36 -7.42 2.52
C LEU A 199 15.55 -8.44 3.66
N ASP A 200 15.92 -7.97 4.84
CA ASP A 200 15.84 -8.76 6.07
C ASP A 200 14.42 -8.70 6.65
N GLY A 201 13.60 -9.70 6.31
CA GLY A 201 12.23 -9.81 6.80
C GLY A 201 12.12 -9.90 8.32
N SER A 202 13.13 -10.44 9.02
CA SER A 202 13.12 -10.54 10.49
C SER A 202 13.32 -9.19 11.17
N ARG A 203 13.95 -8.25 10.47
CA ARG A 203 14.10 -6.87 10.92
C ARG A 203 12.93 -5.98 10.54
N GLY A 204 12.10 -6.41 9.58
CA GLY A 204 11.07 -5.58 8.97
C GLY A 204 11.64 -4.62 7.92
N ASP A 205 12.63 -5.07 7.15
CA ASP A 205 13.04 -4.32 5.96
C ASP A 205 11.91 -4.25 4.93
N CYS A 206 11.76 -3.11 4.26
CA CYS A 206 10.77 -2.95 3.20
C CYS A 206 11.24 -1.95 2.13
N VAL A 207 10.56 -1.94 0.98
CA VAL A 207 10.83 -1.04 -0.14
C VAL A 207 9.73 0.01 -0.21
N VAL A 208 10.10 1.28 -0.34
CA VAL A 208 9.19 2.37 -0.69
C VAL A 208 8.92 2.29 -2.18
N VAL A 209 7.65 2.19 -2.56
CA VAL A 209 7.25 2.12 -3.97
C VAL A 209 6.29 3.26 -4.25
N CYS A 210 6.50 3.97 -5.36
CA CYS A 210 5.51 4.91 -5.88
C CYS A 210 5.41 4.86 -7.40
N GLY A 211 4.28 5.35 -7.91
CA GLY A 211 4.01 5.49 -9.35
C GLY A 211 2.87 6.46 -9.59
N TRP A 212 2.59 6.75 -10.85
CA TRP A 212 1.62 7.76 -11.25
C TRP A 212 0.36 7.13 -11.81
N ALA A 213 -0.79 7.46 -11.23
CA ALA A 213 -2.09 7.21 -11.82
C ALA A 213 -2.44 8.42 -12.69
N MET A 214 -2.44 8.23 -14.00
CA MET A 214 -2.76 9.30 -14.94
C MET A 214 -4.25 9.66 -14.84
N ALA A 215 -4.59 10.94 -15.01
CA ALA A 215 -5.97 11.42 -14.94
C ALA A 215 -6.93 10.59 -15.82
N GLU A 216 -6.50 10.26 -17.04
CA GLU A 216 -7.27 9.44 -17.99
C GLU A 216 -7.54 8.00 -17.52
N GLU A 217 -6.59 7.42 -16.78
CA GLU A 217 -6.74 6.09 -16.19
C GLU A 217 -7.68 6.14 -14.99
N LEU A 218 -7.61 7.21 -14.19
CA LEU A 218 -8.51 7.42 -13.04
C LEU A 218 -9.97 7.54 -13.46
N LEU A 219 -10.28 8.11 -14.64
CA LEU A 219 -11.65 8.19 -15.16
C LEU A 219 -12.34 6.81 -15.29
N LYS A 220 -11.57 5.72 -15.41
CA LYS A 220 -12.11 4.35 -15.46
C LYS A 220 -12.67 3.87 -14.11
N HIS A 221 -12.43 4.62 -13.04
CA HIS A 221 -12.90 4.34 -11.68
C HIS A 221 -14.09 5.19 -11.25
N GLY A 222 -14.57 6.11 -12.11
CA GLY A 222 -15.72 6.98 -11.88
C GLY A 222 -17.08 6.33 -12.05
#